data_AF-A0A533YGE5-F1
#
_entry.id   AF-A0A533YGE5-F1
#
_cell.length_a   1.000
_cell.length_b   1.000
_cell.length_c   1.000
_cell.angle_alpha   90.00
_cell.angle_beta   90.00
_cell.angle_gamma   90.00
#
_symmetry.space_group_name_H-M   'P 1'
#
loop_
_entity.id
_entity.type
_entity.pdbx_description
1 polymer ?
#
loop_
_entity_poly.entity_id
_entity_poly.type
_entity_poly.pdbx_seq_one_letter_code
_entity_poly.pdbx_strand_id
1 'polypeptide(L)' 'MEILSLSGNVSIRDGKPFVHAHLVLGDPQGKVFGGHLLPGTTLFGCEVFIDVLEGDELVREFDQRTGLHLWKSGYLLTE' A
#
# COMPACT_ATOMS: atom_id res chain seq x y z
N MET A 1 -6.64 -17.49 8.29
CA MET A 1 -5.50 -17.33 7.36
C MET A 1 -4.45 -16.55 8.11
N GLU A 2 -3.19 -16.93 7.94
CA GLU A 2 -2.06 -16.21 8.54
C GLU A 2 -1.50 -15.19 7.56
N ILE A 3 -1.02 -14.05 8.08
CA ILE A 3 -0.29 -13.06 7.29
C ILE A 3 1.13 -13.57 7.09
N LEU A 4 1.46 -13.95 5.86
CA LEU A 4 2.82 -14.39 5.50
C LEU A 4 3.71 -13.18 5.14
N SER A 5 3.10 -12.16 4.54
CA SER A 5 3.76 -10.90 4.21
C SER A 5 2.72 -9.80 4.05
N LEU A 6 3.06 -8.60 4.50
CA LEU A 6 2.35 -7.36 4.19
C LEU A 6 3.39 -6.38 3.66
N SER A 7 3.13 -5.78 2.51
CA SER A 7 4.00 -4.74 1.94
C SER A 7 3.16 -3.61 1.39
N GLY A 8 3.59 -2.38 1.63
CA GLY A 8 2.84 -1.20 1.25
C GLY A 8 3.55 0.09 1.58
N ASN A 9 2.84 1.20 1.37
CA ASN A 9 3.28 2.54 1.72
C ASN A 9 2.12 3.35 2.30
N VAL A 10 2.49 4.40 3.03
CA VAL A 10 1.60 5.47 3.46
C VAL A 10 1.98 6.72 2.68
N SER A 11 1.00 7.38 2.08
CA SER A 11 1.17 8.56 1.22
C SER A 11 -0.03 9.49 1.37
N ILE A 12 -0.08 10.62 0.65
CA ILE A 12 -1.19 11.57 0.75
C ILE A 12 -2.15 11.39 -0.44
N ARG A 13 -3.46 11.35 -0.17
CA ARG A 13 -4.53 11.43 -1.17
C ARG A 13 -5.65 12.31 -0.64
N ASP A 14 -6.12 13.26 -1.45
CA ASP A 14 -7.19 14.19 -1.07
C ASP A 14 -6.92 14.90 0.28
N GLY A 15 -5.65 15.25 0.53
CA GLY A 15 -5.17 15.89 1.75
C GLY A 15 -5.13 15.00 3.00
N LYS A 16 -5.26 13.67 2.85
CA LYS A 16 -5.31 12.71 3.98
C LYS A 16 -4.31 11.57 3.79
N PRO A 17 -3.84 10.94 4.89
CA PRO A 17 -3.08 9.71 4.82
C PRO A 17 -3.84 8.61 4.07
N PHE A 18 -3.16 7.96 3.14
CA PHE A 18 -3.67 6.89 2.31
C PHE A 18 -2.70 5.71 2.33
N VAL A 19 -3.22 4.55 2.75
CA VAL A 19 -2.48 3.30 2.78
C VAL A 19 -2.71 2.54 1.48
N HIS A 20 -1.63 2.21 0.79
CA HIS A 20 -1.65 1.23 -0.29
C HIS A 20 -0.83 0.02 0.14
N ALA A 21 -1.51 -1.08 0.47
CA ALA A 21 -0.86 -2.31 0.91
C ALA A 21 -1.38 -3.54 0.17
N HIS A 22 -0.50 -4.50 -0.02
CA HIS A 22 -0.81 -5.83 -0.52
C HIS A 22 -0.42 -6.86 0.55
N LEU A 23 -1.12 -7.99 0.61
CA LEU A 23 -0.77 -9.11 1.50
C LEU A 23 -0.58 -10.40 0.73
N VAL A 24 0.18 -11.28 1.37
CA VAL A 24 0.23 -12.71 1.11
C VAL A 24 -0.32 -13.42 2.33
N LEU A 25 -1.30 -14.31 2.13
CA LEU A 25 -2.02 -15.03 3.16
C LEU A 25 -1.86 -16.54 2.96
N GLY A 26 -1.64 -17.27 4.06
CA GLY A 26 -1.58 -18.74 4.07
C GLY A 26 -2.81 -19.33 4.76
N ASP A 27 -3.37 -20.38 4.19
CA ASP A 27 -4.38 -21.21 4.88
C ASP A 27 -3.73 -22.42 5.61
N PRO A 28 -4.47 -23.15 6.46
CA PRO A 28 -3.93 -24.29 7.20
C PRO A 28 -3.49 -25.48 6.31
N GLN A 29 -3.86 -25.50 5.03
CA GLN A 29 -3.44 -26.51 4.07
C GLN A 29 -2.17 -26.10 3.31
N GLY A 30 -1.62 -24.92 3.60
CA GLY A 30 -0.43 -24.37 2.94
C GLY A 30 -0.74 -23.70 1.60
N LYS A 31 -2.01 -23.48 1.25
CA LYS A 31 -2.37 -22.72 0.05
C LYS A 31 -2.16 -21.23 0.31
N VAL A 32 -1.61 -20.56 -0.69
CA VAL A 32 -1.26 -19.15 -0.64
C VAL A 32 -2.24 -18.32 -1.47
N PHE A 33 -2.66 -17.20 -0.91
CA PHE A 33 -3.50 -16.19 -1.54
C PHE A 33 -2.75 -14.85 -1.50
N GLY A 34 -2.88 -14.03 -2.54
CA GLY A 34 -2.21 -12.74 -2.58
C GLY A 34 -3.04 -11.70 -3.30
N GLY A 35 -2.88 -10.43 -2.91
CA GLY A 35 -3.60 -9.34 -3.54
C GLY A 35 -3.61 -8.05 -2.73
N HIS A 36 -4.49 -7.14 -3.14
CA HIS A 36 -4.67 -5.83 -2.53
C HIS A 36 -5.40 -5.94 -1.19
N LEU A 37 -4.92 -5.23 -0.16
CA LEU A 37 -5.65 -5.06 1.09
C LEU A 37 -6.81 -4.11 0.86
N LEU A 38 -8.05 -4.59 1.01
CA LEU A 38 -9.24 -3.78 0.80
C LEU A 38 -9.87 -3.37 2.14
N PRO A 39 -10.54 -2.20 2.19
CA PRO A 39 -11.34 -1.81 3.35
C PRO A 39 -12.35 -2.90 3.73
N GLY A 40 -12.52 -3.15 5.02
CA GLY A 40 -13.42 -4.19 5.55
C GLY A 40 -12.74 -5.53 5.84
N THR A 41 -11.46 -5.70 5.49
CA THR A 41 -10.68 -6.86 5.97
C THR A 41 -10.53 -6.81 7.49
N THR A 42 -11.08 -7.80 8.19
CA THR A 42 -10.94 -7.93 9.65
C THR A 42 -9.62 -8.63 9.97
N LEU A 43 -8.80 -7.99 10.79
CA LEU A 43 -7.52 -8.51 11.27
C LEU A 43 -7.63 -8.80 12.76
N PHE A 44 -7.18 -9.98 13.20
CA PHE A 44 -7.10 -10.32 14.62
C PHE A 44 -5.80 -9.78 15.24
N GLY A 45 -4.66 -10.12 14.64
CA GLY A 45 -3.34 -9.61 15.01
C GLY A 45 -2.53 -9.28 13.75
N CYS A 46 -1.79 -8.17 13.80
CA CYS A 46 -0.90 -7.74 12.74
C CYS A 46 0.22 -6.91 13.35
N GLU A 47 1.43 -7.44 13.32
CA GLU A 47 2.65 -6.71 13.69
C GLU A 47 3.21 -6.05 12.43
N VAL A 48 3.42 -4.74 12.48
CA VAL A 48 3.90 -3.95 11.35
C VAL A 48 5.12 -3.14 11.74
N PHE A 49 6.10 -3.12 10.85
CA PHE A 49 7.20 -2.16 10.90
C PHE A 49 6.90 -1.03 9.92
N ILE A 50 7.05 0.21 10.37
CA ILE A 50 6.85 1.41 9.55
C ILE A 50 8.12 2.22 9.62
N ASP A 51 8.70 2.49 8.45
CA ASP A 51 9.81 3.42 8.30
C ASP A 51 9.29 4.76 7.78
N VAL A 52 9.70 5.85 8.42
CA VAL A 52 9.25 7.20 8.07
C VAL A 52 10.25 7.80 7.10
N LEU A 53 9.76 8.19 5.92
CA LEU A 53 10.60 8.81 4.89
C LEU A 53 10.64 10.33 5.09
N GLU A 54 11.83 10.91 4.97
CA GLU A 54 12.03 12.36 4.88
C GLU A 54 11.93 12.81 3.41
N GLY A 55 11.55 14.08 3.19
CA GLY A 55 11.45 14.69 1.86
C GLY A 55 10.07 15.24 1.54
N ASP A 56 9.81 15.47 0.26
CA ASP A 56 8.53 15.98 -0.22
C ASP A 56 7.39 14.98 0.00
N GLU A 57 6.18 15.51 0.18
CA GLU A 57 4.99 14.66 0.30
C GLU A 57 4.75 13.86 -0.98
N LEU A 58 4.63 12.54 -0.83
CA LEU A 58 4.17 11.67 -1.90
C LEU A 58 2.65 11.82 -2.06
N VAL A 59 2.24 12.79 -2.87
CA VAL A 59 0.82 13.05 -3.18
C VAL A 59 0.35 12.17 -4.34
N ARG A 60 -0.79 11.52 -4.17
CA ARG A 60 -1.46 10.71 -5.19
C ARG A 60 -2.48 11.55 -5.95
N GLU A 61 -2.38 11.52 -7.27
CA GLU A 61 -3.30 12.19 -8.18
C GLU A 61 -3.95 11.19 -9.13
N PHE A 62 -5.16 11.54 -9.59
CA PHE A 62 -5.89 10.71 -10.54
C PHE A 62 -5.22 10.73 -11.92
N ASP A 63 -4.68 9.58 -12.32
CA ASP A 63 -4.15 9.37 -13.66
C ASP A 63 -5.29 8.88 -14.57
N GLN A 64 -5.68 9.73 -15.53
CA GLN A 64 -6.80 9.45 -16.45
C GLN A 64 -6.57 8.23 -17.35
N ARG A 65 -5.31 7.89 -17.65
CA ARG A 65 -4.97 6.79 -18.55
C ARG A 65 -5.17 5.44 -17.87
N THR A 66 -4.87 5.36 -16.58
CA THR A 66 -4.96 4.13 -15.78
C THR A 66 -6.25 4.06 -14.98
N GLY A 67 -6.92 5.19 -14.73
CA GLY A 67 -8.06 5.28 -13.83
C GLY A 67 -7.69 5.13 -12.35
N LEU A 68 -6.40 5.26 -12.01
CA LEU A 68 -5.88 5.02 -10.66
C LEU A 68 -5.33 6.31 -10.03
N HIS A 69 -5.22 6.30 -8.70
CA HIS A 69 -4.53 7.36 -7.96
C HIS A 69 -3.07 6.97 -7.75
N LEU A 70 -2.17 7.61 -8.50
CA LEU A 70 -0.74 7.29 -8.55
C LEU A 70 0.09 8.48 -8.07
N TRP A 71 1.31 8.22 -7.62
CA TRP A 71 2.29 9.28 -7.44
C TRP A 71 2.65 9.87 -8.80
N LYS A 72 2.83 11.19 -8.88
CA LYS A 72 3.33 11.82 -10.11
C LYS A 72 4.76 11.35 -10.38
N SER A 73 5.02 10.90 -11.61
CA SER A 73 6.38 10.68 -12.12
C SER A 73 7.08 12.03 -12.30
N GLY A 74 7.57 12.62 -11.21
CA GLY A 74 8.32 13.87 -11.19
C GLY A 74 9.54 13.87 -10.27
N TYR A 75 9.69 12.86 -9.41
CA TYR A 75 10.75 12.82 -8.40
C TYR A 75 12.02 12.05 -8.82
N LEU A 76 12.11 11.62 -10.09
CA LEU A 76 13.26 10.85 -10.62
C LEU A 76 13.91 11.46 -11.87
N LEU A 77 13.63 12.71 -12.20
CA LEU A 77 14.33 13.44 -13.28
C LEU A 77 14.64 14.88 -12.86
N THR A 78 15.58 15.02 -11.93
CA THR A 78 16.49 16.17 -11.79
C THR A 78 17.80 15.55 -11.29
N GLU A 79 18.88 15.36 -12.04
CA GLU A 79 19.38 15.92 -13.30
C GLU A 79 19.64 14.84 -14.36
#